data_AF-A0A814Y188-F1
#
_entry.id   AF-A0A814Y188-F1
#
_cell.length_a   1.000
_cell.length_b   1.000
_cell.length_c   1.000
_cell.angle_alpha   90.00
_cell.angle_beta   90.00
_cell.angle_gamma   90.00
#
_symmetry.space_group_name_H-M   'P 1'
#
loop_
_entity.id
_entity.type
_entity.pdbx_description
1 polymer ?
#
loop_
_entity_poly.entity_id
_entity_poly.type
_entity_poly.pdbx_seq_one_letter_code
_entity_poly.pdbx_strand_id
1 'polypeptide(L)'
;MDHYTNCNLKPTQVTDSFWLSEYNEVIASNSTFPDGKWMQFYDLSELDTMWERAKYKYRAGHLIGIHSIKVSTARPQPRASNSSQGVIIFYCGPANNESIIMHIGEKLLQEMPYKSWSGHMSYKSDEQTSAGTRATGQIRNHLYRIPCGKT
;
A
#
# COMPACT_ATOMS: atom_id res chain seq x y z
N MET A 1 6.96 -19.23 -10.06
CA MET A 1 7.92 -19.46 -8.93
C MET A 1 7.65 -18.36 -7.93
N ASP A 2 7.31 -18.67 -6.69
CA ASP A 2 6.91 -17.62 -5.75
C ASP A 2 8.11 -16.76 -5.36
N HIS A 3 8.13 -15.51 -5.81
CA HIS A 3 9.20 -14.56 -5.52
C HIS A 3 8.87 -13.78 -4.24
N TYR A 4 9.13 -14.43 -3.11
CA TYR A 4 9.04 -13.80 -1.80
C TYR A 4 10.38 -13.18 -1.42
N THR A 5 10.47 -11.85 -1.41
CA THR A 5 11.67 -11.15 -0.94
C THR A 5 11.53 -10.85 0.56
N ASN A 6 12.36 -11.46 1.40
CA ASN A 6 12.49 -11.11 2.82
C ASN A 6 11.19 -11.26 3.65
N CYS A 7 10.38 -12.26 3.31
CA CYS A 7 9.00 -12.45 3.75
C CYS A 7 8.77 -12.61 5.28
N ASN A 8 9.82 -12.81 6.07
CA ASN A 8 9.75 -12.95 7.54
C ASN A 8 10.42 -11.79 8.29
N LEU A 9 10.91 -10.76 7.58
CA LEU A 9 11.54 -9.62 8.24
C LEU A 9 10.48 -8.67 8.81
N LYS A 10 10.85 -8.04 9.93
CA LYS A 10 10.12 -6.93 10.54
C LYS A 10 10.56 -5.61 9.87
N PRO A 11 9.66 -4.87 9.18
CA PRO A 11 10.00 -3.61 8.55
C PRO A 11 10.81 -2.65 9.44
N THR A 12 10.47 -2.56 10.72
CA THR A 12 11.14 -1.67 11.69
C THR A 12 12.57 -2.09 12.04
N GLN A 13 12.99 -3.30 11.67
CA GLN A 13 14.34 -3.82 11.92
C GLN A 13 15.22 -3.81 10.66
N VAL A 14 14.64 -3.55 9.49
CA VAL A 14 15.36 -3.54 8.22
C VAL A 14 15.89 -2.14 7.94
N THR A 15 17.21 -1.99 7.86
CA THR A 15 17.88 -0.68 7.70
C THR A 15 18.68 -0.57 6.41
N ASP A 16 18.89 -1.68 5.71
CA ASP A 16 19.71 -1.81 4.49
C ASP A 16 18.87 -1.84 3.20
N SER A 17 17.59 -2.20 3.26
CA SER A 17 16.62 -2.07 2.17
C SER A 17 15.61 -0.97 2.47
N PHE A 18 15.10 -0.28 1.45
CA PHE A 18 13.99 0.68 1.59
C PHE A 18 12.61 0.01 1.66
N TRP A 19 12.49 -1.19 1.09
CA TRP A 19 11.21 -1.85 0.88
C TRP A 19 11.30 -3.34 1.18
N LEU A 20 10.24 -3.87 1.77
CA LEU A 20 9.90 -5.29 1.71
C LEU A 20 8.69 -5.45 0.79
N SER A 21 8.57 -6.61 0.14
CA SER A 21 7.53 -6.84 -0.86
C SER A 21 7.05 -8.28 -0.83
N GLU A 22 5.75 -8.46 -1.06
CA GLU A 22 5.11 -9.76 -1.21
C GLU A 22 4.41 -9.81 -2.58
N TYR A 23 4.70 -10.88 -3.32
CA TYR A 23 4.11 -11.17 -4.62
C TYR A 23 3.96 -12.68 -4.76
N ASN A 24 2.80 -13.10 -5.26
CA ASN A 24 2.52 -14.48 -5.63
C ASN A 24 1.84 -14.49 -7.00
N GLU A 25 2.36 -15.31 -7.92
CA GLU A 25 1.92 -15.35 -9.31
C GLU A 25 0.45 -15.77 -9.46
N VAL A 26 0.00 -16.76 -8.66
CA VAL A 26 -1.37 -17.28 -8.70
C VAL A 26 -2.37 -16.26 -8.15
N ILE A 27 -2.02 -15.55 -7.07
CA ILE A 27 -2.87 -14.48 -6.54
C ILE A 27 -2.91 -13.30 -7.52
N ALA A 28 -1.75 -12.91 -8.05
CA ALA A 28 -1.62 -11.81 -9.00
C ALA A 28 -2.38 -12.05 -10.31
N SER A 29 -2.42 -13.30 -10.80
CA SER A 29 -3.19 -13.64 -12.01
C SER A 29 -4.70 -13.48 -11.86
N ASN A 30 -5.22 -13.39 -10.64
CA ASN A 30 -6.63 -13.09 -10.35
C ASN A 30 -6.92 -11.58 -10.29
N SER A 31 -5.91 -10.74 -10.55
CA SER A 31 -6.06 -9.28 -10.60
C SER A 31 -5.72 -8.74 -11.99
N THR A 32 -6.26 -7.57 -12.32
CA THR A 32 -5.82 -6.83 -13.51
C THR A 32 -4.40 -6.30 -13.30
N PHE A 33 -3.65 -6.10 -14.39
CA PHE A 33 -2.32 -5.50 -14.32
C PHE A 33 -2.37 -4.15 -13.57
N PRO A 34 -1.55 -3.96 -12.52
CA PRO A 34 -1.63 -2.77 -11.69
C PRO A 34 -0.93 -1.59 -12.35
N ASP A 35 -1.60 -0.45 -12.36
CA ASP A 35 -1.10 0.85 -12.79
C ASP A 35 -1.40 1.93 -11.72
N GLY A 36 -1.63 1.50 -10.48
CA GLY A 36 -1.75 2.35 -9.32
C GLY A 36 -1.76 1.59 -8.00
N LYS A 37 -2.06 2.31 -6.93
CA LYS A 37 -1.93 1.79 -5.56
C LYS A 37 -2.77 2.52 -4.54
N TRP A 38 -3.32 1.75 -3.60
CA TRP A 38 -3.82 2.24 -2.32
C TRP A 38 -2.69 2.31 -1.30
N MET A 39 -2.73 3.31 -0.42
CA MET A 39 -1.70 3.53 0.61
C MET A 39 -2.32 3.67 2.00
N GLN A 40 -1.79 2.92 2.96
CA GLN A 40 -2.15 3.00 4.38
C GLN A 40 -0.89 3.36 5.18
N PHE A 41 -0.97 4.41 6.01
CA PHE A 41 0.13 4.91 6.81
C PHE A 41 -0.08 4.57 8.29
N TYR A 42 0.88 3.88 8.89
CA TYR A 42 0.80 3.39 10.26
C TYR A 42 1.91 4.00 11.10
N ASP A 43 1.65 4.18 12.39
CA ASP A 43 2.70 4.49 13.34
C ASP A 43 3.73 3.34 13.38
N LEU A 44 5.01 3.68 13.54
CA LEU A 44 6.06 2.66 13.53
C LEU A 44 5.87 1.57 14.59
N SER A 45 5.19 1.87 15.71
CA SER A 45 4.83 0.90 16.75
C SER A 45 3.84 -0.17 16.27
N GLU A 46 3.05 0.11 15.24
CA GLU A 46 2.04 -0.81 14.69
C GLU A 46 2.46 -1.43 13.35
N LEU A 47 3.45 -0.83 12.68
CA LEU A 47 3.82 -1.17 11.30
C LEU A 47 4.14 -2.65 11.10
N ASP A 48 4.92 -3.27 11.98
CA ASP A 48 5.29 -4.68 11.88
C ASP A 48 4.05 -5.59 11.99
N THR A 49 3.16 -5.29 12.94
CA THR A 49 1.91 -6.03 13.15
C THR A 49 0.99 -5.92 11.94
N MET A 50 0.85 -4.71 11.40
CA MET A 50 0.01 -4.46 10.23
C MET A 50 0.60 -5.09 8.97
N TRP A 51 1.92 -5.12 8.84
CA TRP A 51 2.59 -5.82 7.75
C TRP A 51 2.38 -7.33 7.81
N GLU A 52 2.51 -7.94 8.99
CA GLU A 52 2.23 -9.37 9.18
C GLU A 52 0.79 -9.71 8.80
N ARG A 53 -0.17 -8.88 9.24
CA ARG A 53 -1.58 -9.02 8.88
C ARG A 53 -1.80 -8.89 7.37
N ALA A 54 -1.20 -7.90 6.72
CA ALA A 54 -1.32 -7.69 5.29
C ALA A 54 -0.79 -8.89 4.49
N LYS A 55 0.38 -9.44 4.87
CA LYS A 55 0.93 -10.66 4.26
C LYS A 55 -0.02 -11.84 4.44
N TYR A 56 -0.52 -12.07 5.64
CA TYR A 56 -1.45 -13.17 5.92
C TYR A 56 -2.69 -13.08 5.04
N LYS A 57 -3.32 -11.90 4.98
CA LYS A 57 -4.52 -11.66 4.16
C LYS A 57 -4.25 -11.77 2.66
N TYR A 58 -3.10 -11.29 2.19
CA TYR A 58 -2.69 -11.42 0.80
C TYR A 58 -2.51 -12.89 0.41
N ARG A 59 -1.73 -13.65 1.20
CA ARG A 59 -1.49 -15.09 0.96
C ARG A 59 -2.76 -15.93 1.03
N ALA A 60 -3.71 -15.54 1.88
CA ALA A 60 -5.01 -16.19 1.97
C ALA A 60 -5.96 -15.84 0.81
N GLY A 61 -5.58 -14.91 -0.09
CA GLY A 61 -6.43 -14.46 -1.20
C GLY A 61 -7.57 -13.53 -0.79
N HIS A 62 -7.54 -12.98 0.44
CA HIS A 62 -8.61 -12.12 0.94
C HIS A 62 -8.52 -10.68 0.41
N LEU A 63 -7.32 -10.23 0.03
CA LEU A 63 -7.13 -8.89 -0.56
C LEU A 63 -7.51 -8.89 -2.05
N ILE A 64 -8.82 -9.06 -2.32
CA ILE A 64 -9.37 -9.19 -3.67
C ILE A 64 -8.97 -7.99 -4.53
N GLY A 65 -8.46 -8.29 -5.74
CA GLY A 65 -8.02 -7.28 -6.70
C GLY A 65 -6.65 -6.65 -6.41
N ILE A 66 -5.99 -7.00 -5.31
CA ILE A 66 -4.61 -6.57 -5.04
C ILE A 66 -3.62 -7.51 -5.74
N HIS A 67 -2.81 -6.94 -6.62
CA HIS A 67 -1.79 -7.66 -7.38
C HIS A 67 -0.56 -8.00 -6.53
N SER A 68 -0.07 -7.03 -5.74
CA SER A 68 1.11 -7.18 -4.89
C SER A 68 1.11 -6.15 -3.77
N ILE A 69 1.85 -6.40 -2.70
CA ILE A 69 1.97 -5.48 -1.57
C ILE A 69 3.44 -5.14 -1.28
N LYS A 70 3.68 -3.91 -0.79
CA LYS A 70 5.00 -3.46 -0.34
C LYS A 70 4.90 -2.66 0.95
N VAL A 71 5.95 -2.65 1.75
CA VAL A 71 6.02 -1.86 2.99
C VAL A 71 7.35 -1.14 3.11
N SER A 72 7.33 0.10 3.61
CA SER A 72 8.54 0.85 3.92
C SER A 72 9.25 0.27 5.15
N THR A 73 10.57 0.40 5.21
CA THR A 73 11.38 -0.12 6.31
C THR A 73 11.87 0.99 7.25
N ALA A 74 12.66 0.63 8.27
CA ALA A 74 13.36 1.57 9.14
C ALA A 74 14.50 2.34 8.44
N ARG A 75 14.84 2.00 7.19
CA ARG A 75 15.79 2.78 6.40
C ARG A 75 15.22 4.18 6.15
N PRO A 76 15.90 5.27 6.57
CA PRO A 76 15.39 6.63 6.40
C PRO A 76 15.07 6.94 4.95
N GLN A 77 13.81 7.33 4.68
CA GLN A 77 13.34 7.66 3.34
C GLN A 77 13.46 9.17 3.10
N PRO A 78 14.30 9.65 2.16
CA PRO A 78 14.51 11.09 1.95
C PRO A 78 13.24 11.87 1.55
N ARG A 79 12.21 11.16 1.09
CA ARG A 79 10.93 11.72 0.64
C ARG A 79 9.79 11.52 1.63
N ALA A 80 10.04 10.98 2.83
CA ALA A 80 9.01 10.83 3.84
C ALA A 80 8.62 12.19 4.43
N SER A 81 7.32 12.50 4.44
CA SER A 81 6.79 13.70 5.08
C SER A 81 6.66 13.56 6.60
N ASN A 82 6.65 12.33 7.10
CA ASN A 82 6.60 12.01 8.53
C ASN A 82 7.51 10.81 8.80
N SER A 83 8.53 10.98 9.64
CA SER A 83 9.46 9.92 10.03
C SER A 83 8.91 9.01 11.13
N SER A 84 7.81 9.36 11.79
CA SER A 84 7.16 8.53 12.82
C SER A 84 6.21 7.48 12.25
N GLN A 85 6.06 7.43 10.92
CA GLN A 85 5.11 6.56 10.24
C GLN A 85 5.78 5.75 9.12
N GLY A 86 5.32 4.51 8.95
CA GLY A 86 5.57 3.70 7.77
C GLY A 86 4.35 3.61 6.86
N VAL A 87 4.54 3.12 5.64
CA VAL A 87 3.47 2.95 4.65
C VAL A 87 3.42 1.50 4.17
N ILE A 88 2.21 0.95 4.09
CA ILE A 88 1.91 -0.26 3.33
C ILE A 88 1.20 0.16 2.03
N ILE A 89 1.70 -0.33 0.91
CA ILE A 89 1.24 -0.04 -0.44
C ILE A 89 0.60 -1.30 -1.02
N PHE A 90 -0.62 -1.15 -1.52
CA PHE A 90 -1.40 -2.22 -2.14
C PHE A 90 -1.60 -1.89 -3.61
N TYR A 91 -0.88 -2.57 -4.50
CA TYR A 91 -0.92 -2.32 -5.94
C TYR A 91 -2.14 -2.98 -6.56
N CYS A 92 -2.89 -2.23 -7.36
CA CYS A 92 -4.05 -2.71 -8.11
C CYS A 92 -4.30 -1.82 -9.33
N GLY A 93 -5.24 -2.22 -10.17
CA GLY A 93 -5.57 -1.56 -11.43
C GLY A 93 -6.84 -2.13 -12.05
N PRO A 94 -7.31 -1.56 -13.17
CA PRO A 94 -6.73 -0.42 -13.88
C PRO A 94 -7.19 0.92 -13.28
N ALA A 95 -6.31 1.93 -13.24
CA ALA A 95 -6.48 3.20 -12.55
C ALA A 95 -7.51 4.10 -13.22
N ASN A 96 -7.83 3.87 -14.50
CA ASN A 96 -8.84 4.61 -15.23
C ASN A 96 -10.27 4.10 -14.99
N ASN A 97 -10.45 3.01 -14.24
CA ASN A 97 -11.75 2.46 -13.90
C ASN A 97 -12.07 2.72 -12.42
N GLU A 98 -12.66 3.89 -12.15
CA GLU A 98 -13.03 4.32 -10.80
C GLU A 98 -13.89 3.30 -10.05
N SER A 99 -14.88 2.70 -10.71
CA SER A 99 -15.77 1.73 -10.07
C SER A 99 -15.01 0.50 -9.54
N ILE A 100 -14.07 -0.04 -10.33
CA ILE A 100 -13.22 -1.15 -9.91
C ILE A 100 -12.29 -0.71 -8.76
N ILE A 101 -11.62 0.43 -8.90
CA ILE A 101 -10.66 0.90 -7.89
C ILE A 101 -11.34 1.18 -6.55
N MET A 102 -12.51 1.81 -6.56
CA MET A 102 -13.31 2.07 -5.37
C MET A 102 -13.77 0.76 -4.72
N HIS A 103 -14.25 -0.20 -5.51
CA HIS A 103 -14.63 -1.53 -4.99
C HIS A 103 -13.45 -2.25 -4.33
N ILE A 104 -12.27 -2.23 -4.96
CA ILE A 104 -11.04 -2.79 -4.36
C ILE A 104 -10.69 -2.06 -3.06
N GLY A 105 -10.81 -0.72 -3.03
CA GLY A 105 -10.58 0.09 -1.83
C GLY A 105 -11.53 -0.26 -0.68
N GLU A 106 -12.82 -0.49 -0.96
CA GLU A 106 -13.82 -0.92 0.02
C GLU A 106 -13.47 -2.29 0.61
N LYS A 107 -13.14 -3.27 -0.25
CA LYS A 107 -12.72 -4.61 0.17
C LYS A 107 -11.43 -4.57 0.98
N LEU A 108 -10.48 -3.73 0.58
CA LEU A 108 -9.26 -3.52 1.34
C LEU A 108 -9.55 -2.98 2.74
N LEU A 109 -10.44 -1.99 2.90
CA LEU A 109 -10.81 -1.47 4.22
C LEU A 109 -11.57 -2.48 5.09
N GLN A 110 -12.32 -3.41 4.48
CA GLN A 110 -12.98 -4.50 5.22
C GLN A 110 -11.95 -5.47 5.82
N GLU A 111 -10.93 -5.87 5.05
CA GLU A 111 -9.91 -6.83 5.50
C GLU A 111 -8.80 -6.18 6.36
N MET A 112 -8.48 -4.93 6.04
CA MET A 112 -7.49 -4.08 6.70
C MET A 112 -8.14 -2.77 7.18
N PRO A 113 -8.91 -2.82 8.29
CA PRO A 113 -9.49 -1.62 8.88
C PRO A 113 -8.40 -0.58 9.14
N TYR A 114 -8.62 0.62 8.60
CA TYR A 114 -7.63 1.68 8.59
C TYR A 114 -8.26 2.99 9.05
N LYS A 115 -7.45 3.79 9.74
CA LYS A 115 -7.79 5.15 10.14
C LYS A 115 -6.70 6.11 9.68
N SER A 116 -7.07 7.33 9.32
CA SER A 116 -6.11 8.37 8.97
C SER A 116 -6.53 9.71 9.53
N TRP A 117 -5.57 10.61 9.72
CA TRP A 117 -5.81 12.00 10.13
C TRP A 117 -6.83 12.71 9.22
N SER A 118 -6.79 12.44 7.91
CA SER A 118 -7.70 13.07 6.95
C SER A 118 -9.08 12.40 6.89
N GLY A 119 -9.28 11.26 7.57
CA GLY A 119 -10.47 10.43 7.44
C GLY A 119 -10.60 9.76 6.06
N HIS A 120 -9.51 9.68 5.29
CA HIS A 120 -9.51 9.08 3.96
C HIS A 120 -8.28 8.21 3.71
N MET A 121 -8.48 7.08 3.02
CA MET A 121 -7.42 6.33 2.34
C MET A 121 -7.29 6.86 0.91
N SER A 122 -6.06 7.03 0.41
CA SER A 122 -5.81 7.63 -0.91
C SER A 122 -5.30 6.59 -1.91
N TYR A 123 -5.82 6.65 -3.13
CA TYR A 123 -5.30 5.94 -4.30
C TYR A 123 -4.46 6.89 -5.14
N LYS A 124 -3.36 6.38 -5.71
CA LYS A 124 -2.52 7.12 -6.65
C LYS A 124 -2.20 6.24 -7.86
N SER A 125 -2.38 6.76 -9.07
CA SER A 125 -1.90 6.05 -10.27
C SER A 125 -0.37 6.11 -10.37
N ASP A 126 0.22 5.17 -11.09
CA ASP A 126 1.64 5.19 -11.39
C ASP A 126 2.00 6.36 -12.33
N GLU A 127 1.09 6.77 -13.22
CA GLU A 127 1.24 7.99 -14.02
C GLU A 127 1.39 9.24 -13.13
N GLN A 128 0.52 9.41 -12.12
CA GLN A 128 0.67 10.48 -11.13
C GLN A 128 1.96 10.35 -10.31
N THR A 129 2.50 9.13 -10.17
CA THR A 129 3.77 8.89 -9.47
C THR A 129 4.96 9.34 -10.32
N SER A 130 4.92 9.05 -11.63
CA SER A 130 5.91 9.47 -12.62
C SER A 130 5.93 10.99 -12.81
N ALA A 131 4.77 11.65 -12.72
CA ALA A 131 4.66 13.11 -12.78
C ALA A 131 5.16 13.85 -11.51
N GLY A 132 5.55 13.11 -10.46
CA GLY A 132 6.12 13.66 -9.22
C GLY A 132 5.30 13.40 -7.95
N THR A 133 5.72 13.99 -6.83
CA THR A 133 5.04 13.91 -5.53
C THR A 133 4.83 15.30 -4.95
N ARG A 134 4.21 15.42 -3.76
CA ARG A 134 4.15 16.71 -3.04
C ARG A 134 5.55 17.30 -2.79
N ALA A 135 6.55 16.44 -2.54
CA ALA A 135 7.94 16.87 -2.36
C ALA A 135 8.54 17.49 -3.63
N THR A 136 7.90 17.33 -4.80
CA THR A 136 8.31 17.93 -6.08
C THR A 136 7.29 18.95 -6.61
N GLY A 137 6.42 19.50 -5.74
CA GLY A 137 5.51 20.60 -6.10
C GLY A 137 4.12 20.19 -6.62
N GLN A 138 3.76 18.90 -6.65
CA GLN A 138 2.44 18.48 -7.13
C GLN A 138 1.33 18.77 -6.11
N ILE A 139 0.31 19.54 -6.54
CA ILE A 139 -0.84 19.95 -5.71
C ILE A 139 -1.92 18.86 -5.58
N ARG A 140 -2.06 17.96 -6.58
CA ARG A 140 -2.97 16.80 -6.55
C ARG A 140 -2.18 15.49 -6.49
N ASN A 141 -2.05 14.94 -5.29
CA ASN A 141 -1.23 13.74 -5.03
C ASN A 141 -2.07 12.47 -4.80
N HIS A 142 -3.30 12.44 -5.32
CA HIS A 142 -4.21 11.29 -5.31
C HIS A 142 -5.13 11.37 -6.53
N LEU A 143 -5.58 10.22 -7.04
CA LEU A 143 -6.59 10.12 -8.08
C LEU A 143 -7.96 9.88 -7.45
N TYR A 144 -8.04 8.95 -6.50
CA TYR A 144 -9.25 8.63 -5.75
C TYR A 144 -9.01 8.66 -4.25
N ARG A 145 -10.10 8.81 -3.49
CA ARG A 145 -10.13 8.70 -2.03
C ARG A 145 -11.36 7.96 -1.61
N ILE A 146 -11.20 7.11 -0.60
CA ILE A 146 -12.30 6.42 0.05
C ILE A 146 -12.34 6.82 1.53
N PRO A 147 -13.53 7.13 2.09
CA PRO A 147 -13.66 7.42 3.51
C PRO A 147 -13.17 6.28 4.39
N CYS A 148 -12.51 6.61 5.48
CA CYS A 148 -12.07 5.67 6.51
C CYS A 148 -12.22 6.33 7.89
N GLY A 149 -11.90 5.61 8.98
CA GLY A 149 -11.99 6.21 10.30
C GLY A 149 -10.99 7.36 10.47
N LYS A 150 -11.32 8.34 11.32
CA LYS A 150 -10.39 9.41 11.67
C LYS A 150 -9.59 9.01 12.92
N THR A 151 -8.28 9.21 12.89
CA THR A 151 -7.39 9.12 14.07
C THR A 151 -7.45 10.39 14.90
#